data_AF-A0A7S4SX97-F1
#
_entry.id   AF-A0A7S4SX97-F1
#
_cell.length_a   1.000
_cell.length_b   1.000
_cell.length_c   1.000
_cell.angle_alpha   90.00
_cell.angle_beta   90.00
_cell.angle_gamma   90.00
#
_symmetry.space_group_name_H-M   'P 1'
#
loop_
_entity.id
_entity.type
_entity.pdbx_description
1 polymer ?
#
loop_
_entity_poly.entity_id
_entity_poly.type
_entity_poly.pdbx_seq_one_letter_code
_entity_poly.pdbx_strand_id
1 'polypeptide(L)'
;SSDLYIAEADSKTKSILFGLCHFHSVMMERKLFGPMGFNMKYPFSIGDLRDSATCLQNYMDNSGGGKIPWQDLKYIFGEIMYGGHIVNDFDRLLANEYLNFYMKDELLDETEMYPFAEDEKG
;
A
#
# COMPACT_ATOMS: atom_id res chain seq x y z
N SER A 1 -25.66 1.79 -13.75
CA SER A 1 -25.09 0.48 -13.33
C SER A 1 -23.60 0.41 -13.63
N SER A 2 -23.15 0.73 -14.85
CA SER A 2 -21.74 0.80 -15.25
C SER A 2 -20.97 1.98 -14.64
N ASP A 3 -21.55 3.19 -14.62
CA ASP A 3 -20.85 4.38 -14.12
C ASP A 3 -20.58 4.32 -12.60
N LEU A 4 -21.52 3.74 -11.85
CA LEU A 4 -21.35 3.46 -10.42
C LEU A 4 -20.22 2.46 -10.16
N TYR A 5 -20.13 1.40 -10.98
CA TYR A 5 -19.05 0.42 -10.90
C TYR A 5 -17.69 1.05 -11.21
N ILE A 6 -17.61 1.91 -12.24
CA ILE A 6 -16.38 2.63 -12.59
C ILE A 6 -15.97 3.56 -11.44
N ALA A 7 -16.92 4.28 -10.85
CA ALA A 7 -16.65 5.15 -9.71
C ALA A 7 -16.20 4.39 -8.45
N GLU A 8 -16.80 3.22 -8.17
CA GLU A 8 -16.41 2.38 -7.04
C GLU A 8 -15.02 1.75 -7.23
N ALA A 9 -14.71 1.28 -8.44
CA ALA A 9 -13.39 0.75 -8.79
C ALA A 9 -12.30 1.83 -8.68
N ASP A 10 -12.60 3.05 -9.12
CA ASP A 10 -11.72 4.22 -8.97
C ASP A 10 -11.51 4.58 -7.49
N SER A 11 -12.57 4.55 -6.67
CA SER A 11 -12.47 4.79 -5.22
C SER A 11 -11.57 3.76 -4.52
N LYS A 12 -11.81 2.45 -4.75
CA LYS A 12 -10.98 1.37 -4.18
C LYS A 12 -9.51 1.51 -4.58
N THR A 13 -9.25 1.83 -5.85
CA THR A 13 -7.89 2.02 -6.37
C THR A 13 -7.20 3.19 -5.67
N LYS A 14 -7.90 4.31 -5.45
CA LYS A 14 -7.38 5.47 -4.71
C LYS A 14 -7.07 5.14 -3.26
N SER A 15 -7.94 4.40 -2.56
CA SER A 15 -7.69 3.99 -1.17
C SER A 15 -6.46 3.07 -1.06
N ILE A 16 -6.34 2.09 -1.96
CA ILE A 16 -5.17 1.19 -2.00
C ILE A 16 -3.89 1.97 -2.33
N LEU A 17 -3.95 2.90 -3.30
CA LEU A 17 -2.83 3.76 -3.65
C LEU A 17 -2.38 4.62 -2.45
N PHE A 18 -3.32 5.13 -1.66
CA PHE A 18 -2.97 5.87 -0.44
C PHE A 18 -2.27 4.97 0.58
N GLY A 19 -2.80 3.76 0.84
CA GLY A 19 -2.15 2.79 1.71
C GLY A 19 -0.72 2.45 1.24
N LEU A 20 -0.53 2.33 -0.07
CA LEU A 20 0.78 2.11 -0.69
C LEU A 20 1.73 3.31 -0.50
N CYS A 21 1.24 4.55 -0.64
CA CYS A 21 2.01 5.76 -0.36
C CYS A 21 2.42 5.87 1.11
N HIS A 22 1.54 5.48 2.02
CA HIS A 22 1.83 5.47 3.46
C HIS A 22 2.89 4.42 3.80
N PHE A 23 2.73 3.20 3.27
CA PHE A 23 3.74 2.16 3.35
C PHE A 23 5.10 2.64 2.82
N HIS A 24 5.14 3.22 1.62
CA HIS A 24 6.37 3.75 1.04
C HIS A 24 7.04 4.79 1.94
N SER A 25 6.25 5.73 2.47
CA SER A 25 6.74 6.77 3.38
C SER A 25 7.40 6.16 4.62
N VAL A 26 6.79 5.14 5.22
CA VAL A 26 7.38 4.43 6.37
C VAL A 26 8.68 3.71 5.99
N MET A 27 8.73 3.04 4.84
CA MET A 27 9.97 2.39 4.39
C MET A 27 11.11 3.41 4.18
N MET A 28 10.78 4.58 3.62
CA MET A 28 11.74 5.67 3.40
C MET A 28 12.22 6.31 4.71
N GLU A 29 11.31 6.57 5.64
CA GLU A 29 11.64 7.19 6.93
C GLU A 29 12.46 6.24 7.81
N ARG A 30 12.08 4.97 7.91
CA ARG A 30 12.83 3.96 8.69
C ARG A 30 14.28 3.86 8.22
N LYS A 31 14.55 3.97 6.92
CA LYS A 31 15.92 3.97 6.38
C LYS A 31 16.82 5.07 6.96
N LEU A 32 16.25 6.16 7.47
CA LEU A 32 16.99 7.27 8.08
C LEU A 32 17.57 6.91 9.47
N PHE A 33 17.03 5.89 10.14
CA PHE A 33 17.43 5.49 11.50
C PHE A 33 18.52 4.40 11.54
N GLY A 34 19.16 4.11 10.40
CA GLY A 34 20.23 3.11 10.31
C GLY A 34 19.76 1.74 10.81
N PRO A 35 20.59 0.99 11.57
CA PRO A 35 20.27 -0.34 12.09
C PRO A 35 18.99 -0.43 12.94
N MET A 36 18.53 0.68 13.52
CA MET A 36 17.28 0.71 14.29
C MET A 36 16.04 0.69 13.39
N GLY A 37 16.18 1.16 12.15
CA GLY A 37 15.13 1.12 11.14
C GLY A 37 15.19 -0.14 10.27
N PHE A 38 16.36 -0.44 9.72
CA PHE A 38 16.63 -1.65 8.95
C PHE A 38 18.04 -2.12 9.24
N ASN A 39 18.24 -3.44 9.32
CA ASN A 39 19.57 -4.01 9.53
C ASN A 39 20.53 -3.67 8.39
N MET A 40 20.02 -3.49 7.16
CA MET A 40 20.80 -3.09 5.99
C MET A 40 20.22 -1.86 5.28
N LYS A 41 21.04 -1.20 4.45
CA LYS A 41 20.61 -0.05 3.64
C LYS A 41 20.05 -0.52 2.30
N TYR A 42 18.75 -0.37 2.10
CA TYR A 42 18.08 -0.70 0.85
C TYR A 42 17.88 0.55 -0.04
N PRO A 43 18.02 0.41 -1.37
CA PRO A 43 17.91 1.53 -2.31
C PRO A 43 16.46 1.88 -2.69
N PHE A 44 15.50 1.79 -1.75
CA PHE A 44 14.12 2.21 -1.99
C PHE A 44 14.06 3.64 -2.54
N SER A 45 13.19 3.82 -3.53
CA SER A 45 13.09 5.01 -4.35
C SER A 45 11.64 5.29 -4.75
N ILE A 46 11.41 6.49 -5.29
CA ILE A 46 10.11 6.83 -5.88
C ILE A 46 9.77 5.94 -7.09
N GLY A 47 10.76 5.31 -7.72
CA GLY A 47 10.55 4.33 -8.80
C GLY A 47 9.74 3.15 -8.31
N ASP A 48 10.08 2.61 -7.15
CA ASP A 48 9.37 1.46 -6.56
C ASP A 48 7.90 1.77 -6.29
N LEU A 49 7.59 2.99 -5.81
CA LEU A 49 6.22 3.45 -5.62
C LEU A 49 5.48 3.59 -6.96
N ARG A 50 6.10 4.18 -7.98
CA ARG A 50 5.49 4.40 -9.30
C ARG A 50 5.20 3.09 -10.03
N ASP A 51 6.15 2.17 -10.00
CA ASP A 51 5.99 0.86 -10.64
C ASP A 51 4.94 0.03 -9.90
N SER A 52 4.90 0.12 -8.56
CA SER A 52 3.85 -0.51 -7.74
C SER A 52 2.46 0.08 -8.06
N ALA A 53 2.35 1.41 -8.19
CA ALA A 53 1.10 2.08 -8.56
C ALA A 53 0.63 1.70 -9.98
N THR A 54 1.56 1.55 -10.91
CA THR A 54 1.27 1.08 -12.27
C THR A 54 0.77 -0.36 -12.25
N CYS A 55 1.43 -1.22 -11.46
CA CYS A 55 0.99 -2.60 -11.27
C CYS A 55 -0.40 -2.68 -10.64
N LEU A 56 -0.68 -1.86 -9.62
CA LEU A 56 -2.01 -1.73 -9.02
C LEU A 56 -3.07 -1.38 -10.05
N GLN A 57 -2.85 -0.33 -10.85
CA GLN A 57 -3.81 0.11 -11.85
C GLN A 57 -4.12 -1.01 -12.85
N ASN A 58 -3.06 -1.62 -13.42
CA ASN A 58 -3.21 -2.73 -14.36
C ASN A 58 -3.94 -3.90 -13.71
N TYR A 59 -3.65 -4.22 -12.45
CA TYR A 59 -4.28 -5.32 -11.74
C TYR A 59 -5.78 -5.03 -11.52
N MET A 60 -6.13 -3.82 -11.07
CA MET A 60 -7.51 -3.41 -10.82
C MET A 60 -8.35 -3.39 -12.11
N ASP A 61 -7.80 -2.87 -13.21
CA ASP A 61 -8.47 -2.81 -14.51
C ASP A 61 -8.82 -4.21 -15.06
N ASN A 62 -8.00 -5.22 -14.76
CA ASN A 62 -8.21 -6.60 -15.19
C ASN A 62 -9.02 -7.45 -14.18
N SER A 63 -9.21 -6.98 -12.95
CA SER A 63 -9.84 -7.76 -11.86
C SER A 63 -11.38 -7.85 -11.94
N GLY A 64 -12.03 -7.06 -12.80
CA GLY A 64 -13.50 -7.07 -12.94
C GLY A 64 -14.27 -6.55 -11.71
N GLY A 65 -13.60 -5.82 -10.80
CA GLY A 65 -14.21 -5.05 -9.71
C GLY A 65 -14.90 -5.88 -8.62
N GLY A 66 -14.48 -7.14 -8.48
CA GLY A 66 -14.88 -8.01 -7.37
C GLY A 66 -14.21 -7.64 -6.04
N LYS A 67 -14.10 -8.63 -5.16
CA LYS A 67 -13.37 -8.48 -3.88
C LYS A 67 -11.88 -8.20 -4.17
N ILE A 68 -11.27 -7.30 -3.39
CA ILE A 68 -9.84 -7.02 -3.49
C ILE A 68 -9.03 -8.28 -3.10
N PRO A 69 -8.15 -8.79 -4.00
CA PRO A 69 -7.31 -9.94 -3.71
C PRO A 69 -6.05 -9.46 -2.96
N TRP A 70 -6.22 -9.19 -1.67
CA TRP A 70 -5.14 -8.69 -0.82
C TRP A 70 -3.90 -9.57 -0.83
N GLN A 71 -4.06 -10.88 -0.94
CA GLN A 71 -2.92 -11.80 -0.98
C GLN A 71 -2.01 -11.54 -2.19
N ASP A 72 -2.59 -11.30 -3.36
CA ASP A 72 -1.85 -11.03 -4.59
C ASP A 72 -1.19 -9.65 -4.52
N LEU A 73 -1.92 -8.63 -4.07
CA LEU A 73 -1.37 -7.28 -3.90
C LEU A 73 -0.21 -7.26 -2.91
N LYS A 74 -0.35 -7.97 -1.77
CA LYS A 74 0.72 -8.10 -0.78
C LYS A 74 1.93 -8.83 -1.35
N TYR A 75 1.71 -9.89 -2.13
CA TYR A 75 2.81 -10.60 -2.78
C TYR A 75 3.54 -9.71 -3.80
N ILE A 76 2.79 -8.99 -4.64
CA ILE A 76 3.35 -8.07 -5.63
C ILE A 76 4.17 -6.99 -4.92
N PHE A 77 3.60 -6.25 -3.97
CA PHE A 77 4.32 -5.14 -3.34
C PHE A 77 5.43 -5.64 -2.38
N GLY A 78 5.15 -6.67 -1.60
CA GLY A 78 6.03 -7.19 -0.55
C GLY A 78 7.17 -8.03 -1.08
N GLU A 79 6.91 -8.97 -1.99
CA GLU A 79 7.94 -9.90 -2.49
C GLU A 79 8.60 -9.41 -3.79
N ILE A 80 7.82 -8.85 -4.72
CA ILE A 80 8.34 -8.44 -6.03
C ILE A 80 8.91 -7.02 -5.98
N MET A 81 8.12 -6.03 -5.56
CA MET A 81 8.50 -4.62 -5.65
C MET A 81 9.54 -4.24 -4.60
N TYR A 82 9.19 -4.31 -3.31
CA TYR A 82 10.11 -3.94 -2.23
C TYR A 82 11.01 -5.12 -1.83
N GLY A 83 10.46 -6.33 -1.81
CA GLY A 83 11.19 -7.56 -1.46
C GLY A 83 12.33 -7.90 -2.41
N GLY A 84 12.30 -7.43 -3.65
CA GLY A 84 13.42 -7.56 -4.59
C GLY A 84 14.71 -6.86 -4.12
N HIS A 85 14.59 -5.87 -3.23
CA HIS A 85 15.72 -5.16 -2.64
C HIS A 85 16.20 -5.77 -1.32
N ILE A 86 15.31 -6.43 -0.59
CA ILE A 86 15.55 -6.83 0.81
C ILE A 86 16.25 -8.19 0.86
N VAL A 87 17.48 -8.23 1.37
CA VAL A 87 18.26 -9.48 1.46
C VAL A 87 18.27 -10.09 2.86
N ASN A 88 17.90 -9.34 3.89
CA ASN A 88 17.84 -9.82 5.27
C ASN A 88 16.43 -10.31 5.63
N ASP A 89 16.32 -11.51 6.20
CA ASP A 89 15.02 -12.13 6.51
C ASP A 89 14.21 -11.35 7.55
N PHE A 90 14.84 -10.78 8.56
CA PHE A 90 14.14 -9.98 9.58
C PHE A 90 13.64 -8.64 9.01
N ASP A 91 14.43 -8.00 8.14
CA ASP A 91 13.99 -6.80 7.43
C ASP A 91 12.83 -7.12 6.46
N ARG A 92 12.82 -8.31 5.87
CA ARG A 92 11.72 -8.79 5.01
C ARG A 92 10.45 -9.01 5.82
N LEU A 93 10.55 -9.69 6.96
CA LEU A 93 9.45 -9.87 7.89
C LEU A 93 8.87 -8.51 8.31
N LEU A 94 9.73 -7.57 8.70
CA LEU A 94 9.32 -6.21 9.08
C LEU A 94 8.56 -5.49 7.96
N ALA A 95 9.10 -5.49 6.73
CA ALA A 95 8.43 -4.86 5.59
C ALA A 95 7.07 -5.50 5.30
N ASN A 96 7.00 -6.83 5.35
CA ASN A 96 5.75 -7.56 5.16
C ASN A 96 4.72 -7.30 6.28
N GLU A 97 5.14 -7.10 7.52
CA GLU A 97 4.24 -6.73 8.62
C GLU A 97 3.64 -5.34 8.44
N TYR A 98 4.43 -4.34 8.02
CA TYR A 98 3.88 -3.03 7.67
C TYR A 98 2.91 -3.13 6.49
N LEU A 99 3.24 -3.92 5.48
CA LEU A 99 2.36 -4.12 4.34
C LEU A 99 1.05 -4.82 4.75
N ASN A 100 1.12 -5.80 5.65
CA ASN A 100 -0.04 -6.48 6.22
C ASN A 100 -0.95 -5.54 7.00
N PHE A 101 -0.36 -4.60 7.74
CA PHE A 101 -1.07 -3.59 8.50
C PHE A 101 -1.86 -2.64 7.59
N TYR A 102 -1.27 -2.19 6.49
CA TYR A 102 -1.91 -1.24 5.57
C TYR A 102 -2.89 -1.90 4.58
N MET A 103 -2.55 -3.07 4.05
CA MET A 103 -3.29 -3.70 2.95
C MET A 103 -4.36 -4.67 3.47
N LYS A 104 -5.49 -4.12 3.92
CA LYS A 104 -6.61 -4.88 4.50
C LYS A 104 -7.94 -4.20 4.20
N ASP A 105 -9.06 -4.90 4.38
CA ASP A 105 -10.39 -4.41 4.02
C ASP A 105 -10.71 -3.06 4.71
N GLU A 106 -10.21 -2.85 5.94
CA GLU A 106 -10.38 -1.59 6.68
C GLU A 106 -9.75 -0.37 6.01
N LEU A 107 -8.82 -0.56 5.06
CA LEU A 107 -8.29 0.53 4.23
C LEU A 107 -9.38 1.12 3.32
N LEU A 108 -10.41 0.35 2.98
CA LEU A 108 -11.49 0.76 2.09
C LEU A 108 -12.63 1.46 2.84
N ASP A 109 -12.64 1.38 4.17
CA ASP A 109 -13.65 2.05 4.99
C ASP A 109 -13.34 3.56 5.04
N GLU A 110 -14.13 4.36 4.33
CA GLU A 110 -13.98 5.83 4.23
C GLU A 110 -14.01 6.56 5.60
N THR A 111 -14.37 5.87 6.69
CA THR A 111 -14.68 6.47 8.00
C THR A 111 -13.45 6.68 8.90
N GLU A 112 -12.30 6.04 8.65
CA GLU A 112 -11.11 6.18 9.53
C GLU A 112 -9.93 6.93 8.90
N MET A 113 -10.09 7.47 7.69
CA MET A 113 -8.99 8.11 6.96
C MET A 113 -8.78 9.59 7.31
N TYR A 114 -9.74 10.21 8.01
CA TYR A 114 -9.67 11.57 8.51
C TYR A 114 -9.76 11.56 10.05
N PRO A 115 -8.69 11.96 10.79
CA PRO A 115 -8.74 11.97 12.25
C PRO A 115 -9.68 13.04 12.83
N PHE A 116 -10.27 13.92 12.02
CA PHE A 116 -11.18 14.98 12.49
C PHE A 116 -12.20 15.34 11.40
N ALA A 117 -13.38 14.73 11.46
CA ALA A 117 -14.61 15.30 10.92
C ALA A 117 -15.69 15.19 11.99
N GLU A 118 -15.42 15.76 13.18
CA GLU A 118 -16.54 16.20 14.01
C GLU A 118 -17.13 17.42 13.34
N ASP A 119 -18.23 17.23 12.61
CA ASP A 119 -19.11 18.33 12.26
C ASP A 119 -19.67 18.91 13.57
N GLU A 120 -19.05 19.99 14.06
CA GLU A 120 -19.69 20.88 15.03
C GLU A 120 -20.96 21.43 14.36
N LYS A 121 -22.10 20.77 14.61
CA LYS A 121 -23.41 21.37 14.43
C LYS A 121 -23.60 22.43 15.51
N GLY A 122 -23.25 23.67 15.19
CA GLY A 122 -23.72 24.90 15.84
C GLY A 122 -24.75 25.60 14.97
#